data_AF-A0A936DZU4-F1
#
_entry.id   AF-A0A936DZU4-F1
#
_cell.length_a   1.000
_cell.length_b   1.000
_cell.length_c   1.000
_cell.angle_alpha   90.00
_cell.angle_beta   90.00
_cell.angle_gamma   90.00
#
_symmetry.space_group_name_H-M   'P 1'
#
loop_
_entity.id
_entity.type
_entity.pdbx_description
1 polymer ?
#
loop_
_entity_poly.entity_id
_entity_poly.type
_entity_poly.pdbx_seq_one_letter_code
_entity_poly.pdbx_strand_id
1 'polypeptide(L)'
;MLPSKEFANGELWAADINGHISVLDQKYDIIQSIKPEQIDKTQQHIFYSGISGNKDGQKLLMTDKGVYISDNFRFYKITKPYLTENQKYGQGMVGFDDTWGWIATRDGMLYFHLKRRKS
;
A
#
# COMPACT_ATOMS: atom_id res chain seq x y z
N MET A 1 -3.46 25.22 -15.56
CA MET A 1 -3.05 23.82 -15.78
C MET A 1 -2.01 23.50 -14.73
N LEU A 2 -2.35 22.67 -13.73
CA LEU A 2 -1.35 22.20 -12.77
C LEU A 2 -0.66 20.97 -13.37
N PRO A 3 0.68 20.88 -13.32
CA PRO A 3 1.39 19.71 -13.83
C PRO A 3 0.96 18.47 -13.04
N SER A 4 0.61 17.41 -13.76
CA SER A 4 0.36 16.09 -13.19
C SER A 4 1.59 15.67 -12.39
N LYS A 5 1.44 15.45 -11.07
CA LYS A 5 2.50 14.89 -10.24
C LYS A 5 2.90 13.52 -10.81
N GLU A 6 4.11 13.41 -11.30
CA GLU A 6 4.74 12.13 -11.67
C GLU A 6 4.77 11.23 -10.43
N PHE A 7 4.29 9.99 -10.60
CA PHE A 7 4.41 8.94 -9.59
C PHE A 7 5.89 8.58 -9.47
N ALA A 8 6.42 8.58 -8.25
CA ALA A 8 7.83 8.76 -7.89
C ALA A 8 8.90 7.92 -8.64
N ASN A 9 8.54 6.84 -9.34
CA ASN A 9 9.48 5.96 -10.04
C ASN A 9 9.02 5.54 -11.46
N GLY A 10 7.83 5.97 -11.91
CA GLY A 10 7.25 5.52 -13.18
C GLY A 10 6.83 4.03 -13.25
N GLU A 11 6.89 3.30 -12.13
CA GLU A 11 6.47 1.90 -12.03
C GLU A 11 4.94 1.75 -12.00
N LEU A 12 4.43 0.70 -12.64
CA LEU A 12 3.05 0.25 -12.51
C LEU A 12 2.97 -0.91 -11.53
N TRP A 13 2.09 -0.81 -10.53
CA TRP A 13 1.82 -1.89 -9.58
C TRP A 13 0.43 -2.46 -9.88
N ALA A 14 0.38 -3.71 -10.35
CA ALA A 14 -0.85 -4.40 -10.69
C ALA A 14 -1.06 -5.59 -9.77
N ALA A 15 -2.22 -5.66 -9.11
CA ALA A 15 -2.57 -6.79 -8.25
C ALA A 15 -3.63 -7.67 -8.91
N ASP A 16 -3.45 -8.99 -8.84
CA ASP A 16 -4.42 -9.96 -9.32
C ASP A 16 -5.46 -10.32 -8.23
N ILE A 17 -6.48 -11.10 -8.63
CA ILE A 17 -7.53 -11.56 -7.73
C ILE A 17 -7.03 -12.53 -6.65
N ASN A 18 -5.83 -13.10 -6.79
CA ASN A 18 -5.22 -14.05 -5.86
C ASN A 18 -4.30 -13.36 -4.83
N GLY A 19 -4.08 -12.05 -4.98
CA GLY A 19 -3.22 -11.28 -4.11
C GLY A 19 -1.77 -11.16 -4.58
N HIS A 20 -1.43 -11.64 -5.78
CA HIS A 20 -0.11 -11.42 -6.36
C HIS A 20 0.00 -9.99 -6.88
N ILE A 21 1.16 -9.37 -6.67
CA ILE A 21 1.49 -8.07 -7.27
C ILE A 21 2.58 -8.27 -8.32
N SER A 22 2.32 -7.80 -9.53
CA SER A 22 3.32 -7.56 -10.56
C SER A 22 3.71 -6.09 -10.56
N VAL A 23 5.01 -5.82 -10.50
CA VAL A 23 5.59 -4.49 -10.63
C VAL A 23 6.23 -4.42 -12.00
N LEU A 24 5.75 -3.47 -12.81
CA LEU A 24 6.17 -3.29 -14.19
C LEU A 24 6.91 -1.97 -14.34
N ASP A 25 7.92 -1.96 -15.21
CA ASP A 25 8.60 -0.73 -15.62
C ASP A 25 7.77 0.07 -16.64
N GLN A 26 8.35 1.15 -17.17
CA GLN A 26 7.70 2.02 -18.17
C GLN A 26 7.48 1.34 -19.53
N LYS A 27 8.12 0.19 -19.79
CA LYS A 27 7.93 -0.63 -20.99
C LYS A 27 6.92 -1.76 -20.77
N TYR A 28 6.33 -1.83 -19.58
CA TYR A 28 5.46 -2.93 -19.15
C TYR A 28 6.19 -4.28 -19.01
N ASP A 29 7.51 -4.26 -18.83
CA ASP A 29 8.26 -5.45 -18.47
C ASP A 29 8.15 -5.69 -16.96
N ILE A 30 7.91 -6.94 -16.54
CA ILE A 30 7.84 -7.29 -15.12
C ILE A 30 9.23 -7.23 -14.52
N ILE A 31 9.45 -6.31 -13.58
CA ILE A 31 10.70 -6.16 -12.83
C ILE A 31 10.66 -6.84 -11.47
N GLN A 32 9.47 -7.06 -10.91
CA GLN A 32 9.28 -7.79 -9.65
C GLN A 32 7.92 -8.47 -9.60
N SER A 33 7.89 -9.70 -9.10
CA SER A 33 6.67 -10.42 -8.72
C SER A 33 6.65 -10.63 -7.21
N ILE A 34 5.55 -10.27 -6.56
CA ILE A 34 5.36 -10.37 -5.11
C ILE A 34 4.18 -11.30 -4.86
N LYS A 35 4.42 -12.35 -4.08
CA LYS A 35 3.39 -13.27 -3.61
C LYS A 35 2.78 -12.82 -2.28
N PRO A 36 1.53 -13.21 -1.96
CA PRO A 36 0.88 -12.87 -0.69
C PRO A 36 1.76 -13.15 0.55
N GLU A 37 2.43 -14.29 0.59
CA GLU A 37 3.26 -14.71 1.73
C GLU A 37 4.51 -13.84 1.95
N GLN A 38 4.92 -13.06 0.94
CA GLN A 38 6.01 -12.10 1.07
C GLN A 38 5.54 -10.81 1.76
N ILE A 39 4.23 -10.52 1.72
CA ILE A 39 3.61 -9.37 2.39
C ILE A 39 3.21 -9.75 3.81
N ASP A 40 2.54 -10.90 3.95
CA ASP A 40 2.17 -11.49 5.23
C ASP A 40 2.34 -13.01 5.18
N LYS A 41 3.33 -13.52 5.92
CA LYS A 41 3.70 -14.94 5.92
C LYS A 41 2.58 -15.89 6.33
N THR A 42 1.53 -15.38 6.98
CA THR A 42 0.39 -16.19 7.44
C THR A 42 -0.72 -16.30 6.40
N GLN A 43 -0.60 -15.60 5.27
CA GLN A 43 -1.67 -15.44 4.29
C GLN A 43 -1.28 -16.08 2.96
N GLN A 44 -2.15 -16.96 2.46
CA GLN A 44 -2.04 -17.53 1.10
C GLN A 44 -2.76 -16.66 0.06
N HIS A 45 -3.57 -15.71 0.52
CA HIS A 45 -4.39 -14.85 -0.30
C HIS A 45 -4.59 -13.50 0.39
N ILE A 46 -4.52 -12.41 -0.37
CA ILE A 46 -4.71 -11.03 0.10
C ILE A 46 -5.59 -10.29 -0.93
N PHE A 47 -6.69 -9.70 -0.50
CA PHE A 47 -7.49 -8.81 -1.33
C PHE A 47 -7.05 -7.37 -1.13
N TYR A 48 -6.68 -6.68 -2.21
CA TYR A 48 -6.30 -5.27 -2.15
C TYR A 48 -7.51 -4.37 -2.39
N SER A 49 -7.71 -3.41 -1.50
CA SER A 49 -8.68 -2.33 -1.68
C SER A 49 -8.01 -1.02 -2.11
N GLY A 50 -6.69 -0.92 -2.02
CA GLY A 50 -5.94 0.20 -2.59
C GLY A 50 -4.43 0.08 -2.44
N ILE A 51 -3.71 0.68 -3.39
CA ILE A 51 -2.25 0.84 -3.38
C ILE A 51 -1.96 2.32 -3.61
N SER A 52 -1.20 2.96 -2.72
CA SER A 52 -0.79 4.37 -2.85
C SER A 52 0.71 4.51 -2.65
N GLY A 53 1.37 5.32 -3.47
CA GLY A 53 2.80 5.61 -3.32
C GLY A 53 3.06 6.97 -2.67
N ASN A 54 4.21 7.11 -2.02
CA ASN A 54 4.78 8.41 -1.66
C ASN A 54 6.00 8.75 -2.54
N LYS A 55 6.57 9.95 -2.37
CA LYS A 55 7.76 10.40 -3.11
C LYS A 55 9.04 9.63 -2.82
N ASP A 56 9.10 8.92 -1.70
CA ASP A 56 10.24 8.09 -1.32
C ASP A 56 10.15 6.68 -1.93
N GLY A 57 9.17 6.43 -2.81
CA GLY A 57 8.94 5.15 -3.46
C GLY A 57 8.22 4.10 -2.60
N GLN A 58 7.95 4.41 -1.33
CA GLN A 58 7.20 3.52 -0.44
C GLN A 58 5.76 3.37 -0.91
N LYS A 59 5.21 2.16 -0.76
CA LYS A 59 3.80 1.88 -1.09
C LYS A 59 3.03 1.54 0.17
N LEU A 60 1.90 2.22 0.37
CA LEU A 60 0.91 1.83 1.34
C LEU A 60 -0.08 0.87 0.66
N LEU A 61 -0.23 -0.31 1.24
CA LEU A 61 -1.13 -1.36 0.78
C LEU A 61 -2.28 -1.48 1.78
N MET A 62 -3.50 -1.25 1.30
CA MET A 62 -4.71 -1.52 2.07
C MET A 62 -5.30 -2.84 1.61
N THR A 63 -5.52 -3.75 2.56
CA THR A 63 -5.96 -5.12 2.28
C THR A 63 -7.06 -5.55 3.23
N ASP A 64 -7.71 -6.67 2.93
CA ASP A 64 -8.64 -7.33 3.84
C ASP A 64 -7.97 -7.90 5.12
N LYS A 65 -6.63 -7.98 5.15
CA LYS A 65 -5.83 -8.47 6.29
C LYS A 65 -5.22 -7.34 7.13
N GLY A 66 -5.39 -6.10 6.70
CA GLY A 66 -4.87 -4.90 7.36
C GLY A 66 -4.10 -3.99 6.41
N VAL A 67 -3.31 -3.10 6.99
CA VAL A 67 -2.56 -2.06 6.26
C VAL A 67 -1.07 -2.37 6.36
N TYR A 68 -0.38 -2.34 5.23
CA TYR A 68 1.05 -2.62 5.13
C TYR A 68 1.76 -1.44 4.46
N ILE A 69 2.99 -1.17 4.88
CA ILE A 69 3.89 -0.27 4.15
C ILE A 69 5.02 -1.08 3.51
N SER A 70 5.33 -0.77 2.25
CA SER A 70 6.45 -1.33 1.52
C SER A 70 7.65 -0.37 1.54
N ASP A 71 8.84 -0.93 1.75
CA ASP A 71 10.13 -0.25 1.59
C ASP A 71 11.05 -1.21 0.85
N ASN A 72 11.42 -0.89 -0.41
CA ASN A 72 12.21 -1.76 -1.28
C ASN A 72 11.70 -3.22 -1.34
N PHE A 73 10.40 -3.39 -1.63
CA PHE A 73 9.71 -4.69 -1.68
C PHE A 73 9.73 -5.51 -0.38
N ARG A 74 10.08 -4.89 0.76
CA ARG A 74 9.88 -5.45 2.10
C ARG A 74 8.62 -4.85 2.69
N PHE A 75 7.81 -5.68 3.33
CA PHE A 75 6.49 -5.27 3.81
C PHE A 75 6.42 -5.30 5.32
N TYR A 76 5.80 -4.28 5.89
CA TYR A 76 5.65 -4.10 7.33
C TYR A 76 4.19 -3.82 7.64
N LYS A 77 3.57 -4.70 8.43
CA LYS A 77 2.20 -4.51 8.91
C LYS A 77 2.15 -3.34 9.88
N ILE A 78 1.21 -2.41 9.68
CA ILE A 78 1.01 -1.28 10.57
C ILE A 78 0.15 -1.73 11.76
N THR A 79 0.77 -1.89 12.93
CA THR A 79 0.13 -2.34 14.17
C THR A 79 -0.07 -1.16 15.14
N LYS A 80 -0.90 -0.18 14.76
CA LYS A 80 -1.34 0.85 15.71
C LYS A 80 -2.62 0.40 16.42
N PRO A 81 -2.88 0.87 17.67
CA PRO A 81 -3.95 0.36 18.53
C PRO A 81 -5.37 0.47 17.96
N TYR A 82 -5.57 1.30 16.92
CA TYR A 82 -6.87 1.48 16.27
C TYR A 82 -6.98 0.83 14.88
N LEU A 83 -5.91 0.17 14.38
CA LEU A 83 -5.88 -0.58 13.12
C LEU A 83 -5.82 -2.09 13.44
N THR A 84 -6.71 -2.55 14.30
CA THR A 84 -6.75 -3.96 14.72
C THR A 84 -7.32 -4.85 13.59
N GLU A 85 -7.05 -6.16 13.68
CA GLU A 85 -7.43 -7.18 12.69
C GLU A 85 -8.94 -7.27 12.39
N ASN A 86 -9.78 -6.53 13.12
CA ASN A 86 -11.23 -6.48 12.95
C ASN A 86 -11.75 -5.32 12.09
N GLN A 87 -10.90 -4.39 11.63
CA GLN A 87 -11.29 -3.34 10.69
C GLN A 87 -11.35 -3.84 9.23
N LYS A 88 -11.86 -5.06 9.06
CA LYS A 88 -11.77 -6.01 7.93
C LYS A 88 -12.25 -5.53 6.56
N TYR A 89 -12.67 -4.28 6.44
CA TYR A 89 -13.12 -3.69 5.19
C TYR A 89 -12.74 -2.21 5.16
N GLY A 90 -11.48 -1.93 4.85
CA GLY A 90 -11.10 -0.60 4.40
C GLY A 90 -11.89 -0.28 3.13
N GLN A 91 -12.81 0.68 3.19
CA GLN A 91 -13.68 1.05 2.08
C GLN A 91 -13.01 2.00 1.10
N GLY A 92 -11.98 2.72 1.56
CA GLY A 92 -11.26 3.68 0.75
C GLY A 92 -9.98 4.14 1.44
N MET A 93 -8.96 4.37 0.63
CA MET A 93 -7.70 4.95 1.05
C MET A 93 -7.36 6.05 0.09
N VAL A 94 -6.99 7.20 0.63
CA VAL A 94 -6.53 8.32 -0.18
C VAL A 94 -5.29 8.90 0.51
N GLY A 95 -4.24 9.09 -0.26
CA GLY A 95 -3.08 9.88 0.17
C GLY A 95 -3.37 11.36 -0.10
N PHE A 96 -3.17 12.22 0.89
CA PHE A 96 -3.25 13.67 0.70
C PHE A 96 -1.89 14.24 0.26
N ASP A 97 -0.81 13.73 0.86
CA ASP A 97 0.57 14.02 0.48
C ASP A 97 1.51 12.86 0.83
N ASP A 98 2.82 13.09 0.75
CA ASP A 98 3.86 12.08 0.95
C ASP A 98 3.93 11.54 2.39
N THR A 99 3.29 12.23 3.33
CA THR A 99 3.32 11.96 4.76
C THR A 99 1.93 11.77 5.37
N TRP A 100 0.87 12.31 4.76
CA TRP A 100 -0.48 12.29 5.28
C TRP A 100 -1.43 11.50 4.41
N GLY A 101 -2.27 10.69 5.05
CA GLY A 101 -3.38 10.03 4.40
C GLY A 101 -4.49 9.67 5.38
N TRP A 102 -5.56 9.14 4.81
CA TRP A 102 -6.74 8.67 5.52
C TRP A 102 -7.10 7.27 5.03
N ILE A 103 -7.56 6.47 5.98
CA ILE A 103 -8.11 5.14 5.75
C ILE A 103 -9.54 5.19 6.26
N ALA A 104 -10.49 5.01 5.35
CA ALA A 104 -11.89 4.83 5.71
C ALA A 104 -12.11 3.35 6.03
N THR A 105 -12.50 3.06 7.27
CA THR A 105 -12.87 1.73 7.74
C THR A 105 -14.36 1.70 8.08
N ARG A 106 -14.89 0.51 8.35
CA ARG A 106 -16.27 0.38 8.87
C ARG A 106 -16.50 1.13 10.18
N ASP A 107 -15.45 1.30 10.99
CA ASP A 107 -15.55 1.88 12.33
C ASP A 107 -15.20 3.38 12.36
N GLY A 108 -14.87 3.98 11.19
CA GLY A 108 -14.61 5.41 11.06
C GLY A 108 -13.44 5.74 10.13
N MET A 109 -13.02 7.01 10.15
CA MET A 109 -11.86 7.48 9.40
C MET A 109 -10.63 7.57 10.29
N LEU A 110 -9.53 6.98 9.85
CA LEU A 110 -8.25 7.03 10.54
C LEU A 110 -7.27 7.89 9.78
N TYR A 111 -6.71 8.90 10.47
CA TYR A 111 -5.63 9.72 9.97
C TYR A 111 -4.30 9.07 10.31
N PHE A 112 -3.40 8.98 9.34
CA PHE A 112 -2.05 8.51 9.58
C PHE A 112 -1.01 9.49 9.05
N HIS A 113 0.09 9.58 9.80
CA HIS A 113 1.29 10.29 9.40
C HIS A 113 2.43 9.28 9.22
N LEU A 114 2.91 9.10 7.99
CA LEU A 114 4.11 8.34 7.70
C LEU A 114 5.32 9.17 8.17
N LYS A 115 5.93 8.76 9.28
CA LYS A 115 7.18 9.39 9.74
C LYS A 115 8.27 9.08 8.73
N ARG A 116 8.85 10.12 8.12
CA ARG A 116 10.10 9.97 7.36
C ARG A 116 11.15 9.33 8.25
N ARG A 117 11.79 8.25 7.78
CA ARG A 117 13.00 7.74 8.43
C ARG A 117 14.04 8.86 8.32
N LYS A 118 14.59 9.31 9.45
CA LYS A 118 15.75 10.19 9.42
C LYS A 118 16.91 9.37 8.83
N SER A 119 17.50 9.87 7.75
CA SER A 119 18.73 9.36 7.13
C SER A 119 19.87 9.35 8.13
#